data_AF-A0A7V4WXP8-F1
#
_entry.id   AF-A0A7V4WXP8-F1
#
_cell.length_a   1.000
_cell.length_b   1.000
_cell.length_c   1.000
_cell.angle_alpha   90.00
_cell.angle_beta   90.00
_cell.angle_gamma   90.00
#
_symmetry.space_group_name_H-M   'P 1'
#
loop_
_entity.id
_entity.type
_entity.pdbx_description
1 polymer ?
#
loop_
_entity_poly.entity_id
_entity_poly.type
_entity_poly.pdbx_seq_one_letter_code
_entity_poly.pdbx_strand_id
1 'polypeptide(L)'
;MDNYGYYGWGWTGFRDIIYQWQQIGMFDVILPLLLIFTVVYAILDKIKVLGENKAVNLIIALVLSFFAISNLYISQFFMVLFSYTGVGVAIILAAIILLGLFAKDKDERWKWIFGLLGIIIFIWVLSRAVSPFGLSFFGPEVGYWISRNVGWLLPLIFIGAVIGIVVLSSSSKEEEKRDRRK
;
A
#
# COMPACT_ATOMS: atom_id res chain seq x y z
N MET A 1 -31.73 11.90 39.90
CA MET A 1 -31.79 10.59 40.56
C MET A 1 -32.70 9.73 39.71
N ASP A 2 -32.22 8.50 39.45
CA ASP A 2 -32.90 7.34 38.84
C ASP A 2 -32.99 7.42 37.30
N ASN A 3 -32.12 6.83 36.48
CA ASN A 3 -31.38 5.55 36.51
C ASN A 3 -32.23 4.32 36.86
N TYR A 4 -33.05 3.89 35.91
CA TYR A 4 -33.45 2.48 35.80
C TYR A 4 -33.41 2.03 34.35
N GLY A 5 -32.56 1.03 34.13
CA GLY A 5 -32.10 0.56 32.83
C GLY A 5 -33.21 -0.05 32.00
N TYR A 6 -33.19 0.31 30.72
CA TYR A 6 -33.75 -0.53 29.69
C TYR A 6 -32.70 -1.60 29.33
N TYR A 7 -32.52 -2.57 30.23
CA TYR A 7 -31.92 -3.87 29.88
C TYR A 7 -32.95 -4.64 29.03
N GLY A 8 -33.15 -4.15 27.80
CA GLY A 8 -33.91 -4.86 26.79
C GLY A 8 -33.12 -6.08 26.33
N TRP A 9 -33.42 -7.23 26.91
CA TRP A 9 -33.08 -8.55 26.38
C TRP A 9 -33.74 -8.75 25.01
N GLY A 10 -33.20 -8.15 23.96
CA GLY A 10 -33.82 -8.18 22.64
C GLY A 10 -32.81 -7.86 21.55
N TRP A 11 -32.04 -8.88 21.17
CA TRP A 11 -31.22 -8.94 19.95
C TRP A 11 -30.18 -7.81 19.85
N THR A 12 -28.99 -8.03 20.40
CA THR A 12 -27.79 -7.28 20.04
C THR A 12 -27.71 -7.20 18.52
N GLY A 13 -28.03 -6.04 17.94
CA GLY A 13 -27.92 -5.87 16.52
C GLY A 13 -26.49 -6.16 16.12
N PHE A 14 -26.23 -6.68 14.93
CA PHE A 14 -24.86 -6.83 14.42
C PHE A 14 -24.07 -5.52 14.57
N ARG A 15 -24.77 -4.39 14.41
CA ARG A 15 -24.26 -3.04 14.68
C ARG A 15 -23.71 -2.84 16.10
N ASP A 16 -24.38 -3.35 17.14
CA ASP A 16 -23.95 -3.20 18.53
C ASP A 16 -22.68 -4.02 18.81
N ILE A 17 -22.59 -5.23 18.22
CA ILE A 17 -21.38 -6.06 18.30
C ILE A 17 -20.19 -5.36 17.64
N ILE A 18 -20.40 -4.79 16.44
CA ILE A 18 -19.37 -4.03 15.74
C ILE A 18 -18.96 -2.79 16.54
N TYR A 19 -19.90 -2.08 17.16
CA TYR A 19 -19.55 -0.96 18.04
C TYR A 19 -18.75 -1.39 19.26
N GLN A 20 -19.11 -2.50 19.91
CA GLN A 20 -18.34 -3.03 21.02
C GLN A 20 -16.92 -3.40 20.59
N TRP A 21 -16.76 -4.06 19.45
CA TRP A 21 -15.45 -4.43 18.89
C TRP A 21 -14.60 -3.20 18.55
N GLN A 22 -15.23 -2.17 18.00
CA GLN A 22 -14.57 -0.90 17.75
C GLN A 22 -14.12 -0.25 19.07
N GLN A 23 -14.95 -0.25 20.12
CA GLN A 23 -14.62 0.35 21.41
C GLN A 23 -13.48 -0.37 22.14
N ILE A 24 -13.36 -1.69 22.01
CA ILE A 24 -12.25 -2.45 22.60
C ILE A 24 -10.98 -2.44 21.73
N GLY A 25 -10.97 -1.68 20.62
CA GLY A 25 -9.81 -1.57 19.73
C GLY A 25 -9.55 -2.83 18.89
N MET A 26 -10.54 -3.71 18.70
CA MET A 26 -10.39 -4.93 17.89
C MET A 26 -9.97 -4.59 16.46
N PHE A 27 -10.57 -3.56 15.86
CA PHE A 27 -10.21 -3.12 14.51
C PHE A 27 -8.88 -2.38 14.44
N ASP A 28 -8.44 -1.77 15.54
CA ASP A 28 -7.19 -0.99 15.59
C ASP A 28 -5.97 -1.87 15.89
N VAL A 29 -6.18 -3.09 16.39
CA VAL A 29 -5.09 -4.00 16.78
C VAL A 29 -5.13 -5.30 15.97
N ILE A 30 -6.28 -5.99 15.93
CA ILE A 30 -6.38 -7.33 15.34
C ILE A 30 -6.36 -7.26 13.81
N LEU A 31 -7.05 -6.29 13.19
CA LEU A 31 -7.02 -6.17 11.73
C LEU A 31 -5.61 -5.86 11.19
N PRO A 32 -4.87 -4.86 11.70
CA PRO A 32 -3.51 -4.61 11.23
C PRO A 32 -2.58 -5.81 11.50
N LEU A 33 -2.72 -6.49 12.64
CA LEU A 33 -1.95 -7.70 12.96
C LEU A 33 -2.15 -8.79 11.89
N LEU A 34 -3.41 -9.15 11.59
CA LEU A 34 -3.73 -10.19 10.60
C LEU A 34 -3.23 -9.83 9.21
N LEU A 35 -3.27 -8.55 8.85
CA LEU A 35 -2.79 -8.07 7.56
C LEU A 35 -1.27 -8.17 7.44
N ILE A 36 -0.54 -7.68 8.45
CA ILE A 36 0.93 -7.78 8.50
C ILE A 36 1.33 -9.26 8.48
N PHE A 37 0.69 -10.09 9.32
CA PHE A 37 0.88 -11.53 9.33
C PHE A 37 0.72 -12.14 7.93
N THR A 38 -0.41 -11.86 7.27
CA THR A 38 -0.73 -12.43 5.95
C THR A 38 0.28 -12.00 4.90
N VAL A 39 0.64 -10.71 4.86
CA VAL A 39 1.60 -10.17 3.88
C VAL A 39 2.99 -10.75 4.11
N VAL A 40 3.46 -10.77 5.36
CA VAL A 40 4.77 -11.32 5.71
C VAL A 40 4.82 -12.82 5.40
N TYR A 41 3.78 -13.58 5.76
CA TYR A 41 3.69 -15.00 5.43
C TYR A 41 3.73 -15.25 3.93
N ALA A 42 2.92 -14.52 3.16
CA ALA A 42 2.88 -14.65 1.70
C ALA A 42 4.22 -14.30 1.05
N ILE A 43 4.92 -13.28 1.57
CA ILE A 43 6.27 -12.94 1.11
C ILE A 43 7.23 -14.10 1.41
N LEU A 44 7.29 -14.59 2.65
CA LEU A 44 8.19 -15.68 3.07
C LEU A 44 7.95 -16.96 2.25
N ASP A 45 6.68 -17.32 2.02
CA ASP A 45 6.30 -18.49 1.23
C ASP A 45 6.70 -18.33 -0.25
N LYS A 46 6.56 -17.13 -0.80
CA LYS A 46 6.91 -16.83 -2.20
C LYS A 46 8.41 -16.80 -2.45
N ILE A 47 9.19 -16.21 -1.54
CA ILE A 47 10.65 -16.07 -1.70
C ILE A 47 11.42 -17.32 -1.24
N LYS A 48 10.77 -18.23 -0.50
CA LYS A 48 11.35 -19.49 0.01
C LYS A 48 12.67 -19.31 0.75
N VAL A 49 12.85 -18.20 1.47
CA VAL A 49 14.09 -17.88 2.20
C VAL A 49 14.47 -18.94 3.23
N LEU A 50 13.48 -19.60 3.83
CA LEU A 50 13.66 -20.64 4.84
C LEU A 50 13.35 -22.05 4.29
N GLY A 51 13.38 -22.19 2.96
CA GLY A 51 12.92 -23.38 2.27
C GLY A 51 11.40 -23.52 2.25
N GLU A 52 10.92 -24.74 2.00
CA GLU A 52 9.48 -25.05 1.84
C GLU A 52 8.78 -25.38 3.17
N ASN A 53 9.32 -24.91 4.30
CA ASN A 53 8.75 -25.18 5.62
C ASN A 53 7.66 -24.16 5.98
N LYS A 54 6.42 -24.49 5.61
CA LYS A 54 5.24 -23.66 5.87
C LYS A 54 5.01 -23.36 7.35
N ALA A 55 5.32 -24.30 8.24
CA ALA A 55 5.15 -24.10 9.68
C ALA A 55 6.12 -23.05 10.24
N VAL A 56 7.38 -23.09 9.80
CA VAL A 56 8.39 -22.09 10.18
C VAL A 56 8.01 -20.71 9.63
N ASN A 57 7.60 -20.62 8.36
CA ASN A 57 7.13 -19.37 7.76
C ASN A 57 5.94 -18.79 8.52
N LEU A 58 5.00 -19.63 8.95
CA LEU A 58 3.83 -19.24 9.75
C LEU A 58 4.23 -18.63 11.10
N ILE A 59 5.09 -19.34 11.85
CA ILE A 59 5.54 -18.89 13.18
C ILE A 59 6.29 -17.56 13.06
N ILE A 60 7.19 -17.43 12.07
CA ILE A 60 7.98 -16.21 11.89
C ILE A 60 7.08 -15.04 11.47
N ALA A 61 6.16 -15.25 10.54
CA ALA A 61 5.19 -14.22 10.17
C ALA A 61 4.35 -13.77 11.36
N LEU A 62 3.94 -14.71 12.22
CA LEU A 62 3.17 -14.40 13.43
C LEU A 62 3.99 -13.55 14.40
N VAL A 63 5.22 -13.98 14.71
CA VAL A 63 6.14 -13.24 15.58
C VAL A 63 6.40 -11.84 15.03
N LEU A 64 6.70 -11.70 13.73
CA LEU A 64 6.93 -10.40 13.10
C LEU A 64 5.70 -9.50 13.14
N SER A 65 4.49 -10.06 12.96
CA SER A 65 3.26 -9.29 13.07
C SER A 65 3.03 -8.77 14.49
N PHE A 66 3.32 -9.57 15.53
CA PHE A 66 3.26 -9.13 16.93
C PHE A 66 4.31 -8.06 17.24
N PHE A 67 5.54 -8.19 16.73
CA PHE A 67 6.54 -7.13 16.84
C PHE A 67 6.09 -5.85 16.14
N ALA A 68 5.51 -5.96 14.95
CA ALA A 68 5.05 -4.80 14.20
C ALA A 68 3.90 -4.07 14.91
N ILE A 69 2.92 -4.80 15.46
CA ILE A 69 1.79 -4.18 16.18
C ILE A 69 2.21 -3.53 17.50
N SER A 70 3.33 -3.97 18.10
CA SER A 70 3.88 -3.33 19.31
C SER A 70 4.27 -1.86 19.07
N ASN A 71 4.51 -1.48 17.82
CA ASN A 71 4.77 -0.10 17.43
C ASN A 71 3.48 0.59 16.98
N LEU A 72 3.01 1.56 17.78
CA LEU A 72 1.80 2.34 17.49
C LEU A 72 1.84 3.05 16.14
N TYR A 73 3.01 3.51 15.68
CA TYR A 73 3.14 4.15 14.36
C TYR A 73 2.86 3.17 13.22
N ILE A 74 3.31 1.92 13.34
CA ILE A 74 3.05 0.91 12.32
C ILE A 74 1.55 0.58 12.31
N SER A 75 0.95 0.35 13.49
CA SER A 75 -0.49 0.06 13.54
C SER A 75 -1.32 1.18 12.91
N GLN A 76 -1.04 2.44 13.26
CA GLN A 76 -1.71 3.61 12.68
C GLN A 76 -1.50 3.71 11.17
N PHE A 77 -0.29 3.43 10.67
CA PHE A 77 -0.01 3.46 9.23
C PHE A 77 -0.89 2.46 8.49
N PHE A 78 -0.96 1.22 8.98
CA PHE A 78 -1.80 0.18 8.38
C PHE A 78 -3.29 0.55 8.50
N MET A 79 -3.76 1.05 9.64
CA MET A 79 -5.15 1.48 9.79
C MET A 79 -5.54 2.54 8.74
N VAL A 80 -4.72 3.57 8.58
CA VAL A 80 -4.96 4.64 7.58
C VAL A 80 -4.87 4.07 6.16
N LEU A 81 -3.81 3.33 5.84
CA LEU A 81 -3.58 2.73 4.53
C LEU A 81 -4.78 1.89 4.09
N PHE A 82 -5.29 1.02 4.97
CA PHE A 82 -6.37 0.10 4.64
C PHE A 82 -7.74 0.78 4.59
N SER A 83 -7.99 1.76 5.45
CA SER A 83 -9.21 2.58 5.36
C SER A 83 -9.33 3.23 3.99
N TYR A 84 -8.26 3.89 3.52
CA TYR A 84 -8.24 4.51 2.21
C TYR A 84 -8.15 3.50 1.06
N THR A 85 -7.50 2.35 1.25
CA THR A 85 -7.50 1.27 0.25
C THR A 85 -8.90 0.74 0.01
N GLY A 86 -9.69 0.53 1.07
CA GLY A 86 -11.09 0.10 0.97
C GLY A 86 -11.93 1.10 0.17
N VAL A 87 -11.76 2.40 0.45
CA VAL A 87 -12.39 3.47 -0.34
C VAL A 87 -11.91 3.44 -1.80
N GLY A 88 -10.61 3.29 -2.03
CA GLY A 88 -10.03 3.20 -3.37
C GLY A 88 -10.58 2.03 -4.19
N VAL A 89 -10.69 0.85 -3.58
CA VAL A 89 -11.29 -0.34 -4.21
C VAL A 89 -12.77 -0.10 -4.51
N ALA A 90 -13.53 0.50 -3.59
CA ALA A 90 -14.93 0.85 -3.83
C ALA A 90 -15.08 1.83 -5.01
N ILE A 91 -14.18 2.80 -5.14
CA ILE A 91 -14.14 3.73 -6.29
C ILE A 91 -13.84 2.97 -7.59
N ILE A 92 -12.85 2.07 -7.60
CA ILE A 92 -12.52 1.25 -8.78
C ILE A 92 -13.73 0.39 -9.18
N LEU A 93 -14.39 -0.26 -8.22
CA LEU A 93 -15.58 -1.07 -8.48
C LEU A 93 -16.73 -0.22 -9.06
N ALA A 94 -17.01 0.94 -8.46
CA ALA A 94 -18.01 1.87 -8.98
C ALA A 94 -17.66 2.33 -10.41
N ALA A 95 -16.38 2.64 -10.67
CA ALA A 95 -15.91 3.02 -11.99
C ALA A 95 -16.05 1.87 -12.99
N ILE A 96 -15.72 0.63 -12.63
CA ILE A 96 -15.91 -0.55 -13.48
C ILE A 96 -17.39 -0.75 -13.80
N ILE A 97 -18.30 -0.60 -12.85
CA ILE A 97 -19.75 -0.75 -13.10
C ILE A 97 -20.23 0.33 -14.08
N LEU A 98 -19.87 1.59 -13.84
CA LEU A 98 -20.33 2.72 -14.66
C LEU A 98 -19.71 2.70 -16.06
N LEU A 99 -18.41 2.47 -16.16
CA LEU A 99 -17.67 2.48 -17.43
C LEU A 99 -17.85 1.17 -18.19
N GLY A 100 -17.93 0.04 -17.49
CA GLY A 100 -18.18 -1.28 -18.05
C GLY A 100 -19.53 -1.39 -18.74
N LEU A 101 -20.54 -0.64 -18.28
CA LEU A 101 -21.84 -0.56 -18.96
C LEU A 101 -21.73 -0.01 -20.39
N PHE A 102 -20.75 0.87 -20.63
CA PHE A 102 -20.49 1.46 -21.95
C PHE A 102 -19.32 0.79 -22.69
N ALA A 103 -18.66 -0.19 -22.07
CA ALA A 103 -17.51 -0.86 -22.63
C ALA A 103 -17.95 -1.91 -23.67
N LYS A 104 -17.49 -1.76 -24.91
CA LYS A 104 -17.50 -2.86 -25.88
C LYS A 104 -16.35 -3.80 -25.56
N ASP A 105 -16.66 -5.08 -25.38
CA ASP A 105 -15.84 -6.19 -24.84
C ASP A 105 -14.43 -6.43 -25.43
N LYS A 106 -13.96 -5.66 -26.41
CA LYS A 106 -12.68 -5.93 -27.11
C LYS A 106 -11.75 -4.73 -27.29
N ASP A 107 -12.06 -3.57 -26.72
CA ASP A 107 -11.18 -2.41 -26.87
C ASP A 107 -10.04 -2.42 -25.83
N GLU A 108 -8.80 -2.52 -26.31
CA GLU A 108 -7.59 -2.52 -25.48
C GLU A 108 -7.40 -1.20 -24.71
N ARG A 109 -8.07 -0.12 -25.16
CA ARG A 109 -8.13 1.17 -24.44
C ARG A 109 -8.65 1.04 -23.01
N TRP A 110 -9.59 0.12 -22.74
CA TRP A 110 -10.13 -0.07 -21.40
C TRP A 110 -9.08 -0.54 -20.41
N LYS A 111 -8.13 -1.38 -20.83
CA LYS A 111 -7.02 -1.83 -19.97
C LYS A 111 -6.17 -0.64 -19.51
N TRP A 112 -5.88 0.29 -20.42
CA TRP A 112 -5.12 1.50 -20.12
C TRP A 112 -5.89 2.46 -19.20
N ILE A 113 -7.18 2.66 -19.45
CA ILE A 113 -8.03 3.52 -18.60
C ILE A 113 -8.07 2.97 -17.17
N PHE A 114 -8.39 1.69 -16.98
CA PHE A 114 -8.46 1.09 -15.65
C PHE A 114 -7.07 0.98 -14.99
N GLY A 115 -6.01 0.72 -15.76
CA GLY A 115 -4.64 0.72 -15.26
C GLY A 115 -4.22 2.10 -14.73
N LEU A 116 -4.47 3.15 -15.51
CA LEU A 116 -4.15 4.53 -15.13
C LEU A 116 -4.99 4.97 -13.93
N LEU A 117 -6.29 4.66 -13.93
CA LEU A 117 -7.18 4.91 -12.78
C LEU A 117 -6.66 4.21 -11.51
N GLY A 118 -6.26 2.94 -11.62
CA GLY A 118 -5.67 2.18 -10.53
C GLY A 118 -4.39 2.82 -9.99
N ILE A 119 -3.51 3.30 -10.87
CA ILE A 119 -2.28 4.03 -10.48
C ILE A 119 -2.63 5.34 -9.76
N ILE A 120 -3.58 6.13 -10.26
CA ILE A 120 -4.00 7.37 -9.62
C ILE A 120 -4.53 7.10 -8.21
N ILE A 121 -5.41 6.10 -8.07
CA ILE A 121 -6.00 5.74 -6.80
C ILE A 121 -4.93 5.20 -5.85
N PHE A 122 -4.01 4.37 -6.33
CA PHE A 122 -2.88 3.89 -5.55
C PHE A 122 -2.02 5.03 -5.01
N ILE A 123 -1.64 5.98 -5.86
CA ILE A 123 -0.87 7.17 -5.46
C ILE A 123 -1.65 8.01 -4.45
N TRP A 124 -2.95 8.19 -4.65
CA TRP A 124 -3.83 8.90 -3.73
C TRP A 124 -3.89 8.21 -2.36
N VAL A 125 -4.12 6.89 -2.31
CA VAL A 125 -4.14 6.10 -1.08
C VAL A 125 -2.80 6.20 -0.35
N LEU A 126 -1.69 6.04 -1.06
CA LEU A 126 -0.36 6.17 -0.47
C LEU A 126 -0.15 7.56 0.14
N SER A 127 -0.54 8.62 -0.57
CA SER A 127 -0.43 10.00 -0.06
C SER A 127 -1.19 10.21 1.24
N ARG A 128 -2.37 9.59 1.39
CA ARG A 128 -3.16 9.64 2.62
C ARG A 128 -2.55 8.80 3.73
N ALA A 129 -1.98 7.64 3.40
CA ALA A 129 -1.34 6.76 4.36
C ALA A 129 -0.11 7.39 5.01
N VAL A 130 0.68 8.16 4.26
CA VAL A 130 1.94 8.74 4.76
C VAL A 130 1.77 10.13 5.40
N SER A 131 0.70 10.86 5.04
CA SER A 131 0.45 12.24 5.51
C SER A 131 0.47 12.42 7.04
N PRO A 132 -0.13 11.52 7.86
CA PRO A 132 -0.07 11.63 9.33
C PRO A 132 1.34 11.56 9.90
N PHE A 133 2.30 11.03 9.14
CA PHE A 133 3.70 10.87 9.56
C PHE A 133 4.59 12.05 9.13
N GLY A 134 3.98 13.16 8.69
CA GLY A 134 4.71 14.32 8.18
C GLY A 134 5.35 14.11 6.80
N LEU A 135 5.10 12.96 6.17
CA LEU A 135 5.50 12.67 4.81
C LEU A 135 4.35 13.06 3.88
N SER A 136 4.60 13.94 2.94
CA SER A 136 3.62 14.28 1.89
C SER A 136 4.25 14.02 0.54
N PHE A 137 3.56 13.30 -0.34
CA PHE A 137 4.00 13.14 -1.74
C PHE A 137 3.58 14.32 -2.62
N PHE A 138 2.61 15.11 -2.16
CA PHE A 138 2.04 16.25 -2.87
C PHE A 138 1.76 17.37 -1.86
N GLY A 139 2.19 18.59 -2.17
CA GLY A 139 1.93 19.77 -1.34
C GLY A 139 3.08 20.78 -1.31
N PRO A 140 2.87 21.96 -0.72
CA PRO A 140 3.92 22.97 -0.54
C PRO A 140 5.13 22.41 0.21
N GLU A 141 4.90 21.40 1.04
CA GLU A 141 5.90 20.78 1.91
C GLU A 141 6.94 20.00 1.11
N VAL A 142 6.53 19.41 -0.03
CA VAL A 142 7.45 18.80 -1.00
C VAL A 142 8.30 19.87 -1.66
N GLY A 143 7.68 20.98 -2.08
CA GLY A 143 8.40 22.12 -2.64
C GLY A 143 9.41 22.70 -1.65
N TYR A 144 9.02 22.85 -0.39
CA TYR A 144 9.87 23.33 0.70
C TYR A 144 11.02 22.35 0.98
N TRP A 145 10.73 21.05 1.10
CA TRP A 145 11.74 20.02 1.29
C TRP A 145 12.72 19.96 0.11
N ILE A 146 12.23 19.98 -1.13
CA ILE A 146 13.08 20.03 -2.33
C ILE A 146 13.92 21.30 -2.30
N SER A 147 13.34 22.48 -2.06
CA SER A 147 14.06 23.75 -2.05
C SER A 147 15.18 23.80 -1.00
N ARG A 148 14.97 23.22 0.18
CA ARG A 148 15.97 23.12 1.25
C ARG A 148 17.08 22.12 0.94
N ASN A 149 16.75 21.07 0.20
CA ASN A 149 17.65 19.95 -0.08
C ASN A 149 18.25 19.98 -1.49
N VAL A 150 17.85 20.95 -2.33
CA VAL A 150 18.24 21.04 -3.75
C VAL A 150 19.76 21.12 -3.92
N GLY A 151 20.46 21.76 -2.97
CA GLY A 151 21.92 21.92 -3.00
C GLY A 151 22.70 20.60 -2.98
N TRP A 152 22.22 19.57 -2.28
CA TRP A 152 22.85 18.25 -2.26
C TRP A 152 22.18 17.23 -3.19
N LEU A 153 20.91 17.45 -3.55
CA LEU A 153 20.19 16.62 -4.53
C LEU A 153 20.71 16.81 -5.96
N LEU A 154 21.08 18.04 -6.36
CA LEU A 154 21.57 18.33 -7.71
C LEU A 154 22.82 17.52 -8.09
N PRO A 155 23.88 17.43 -7.26
CA PRO A 155 25.01 16.55 -7.53
C PRO A 155 24.62 15.07 -7.66
N LEU A 156 23.70 14.56 -6.83
CA LEU A 156 23.27 13.16 -6.88
C LEU A 156 22.49 12.83 -8.15
N ILE A 157 21.58 13.72 -8.57
CA ILE A 157 20.84 13.58 -9.83
C ILE A 157 21.81 13.65 -11.00
N PHE A 158 22.78 14.56 -10.97
CA PHE A 158 23.81 14.66 -12.00
C PHE A 158 24.68 13.39 -12.08
N ILE A 159 25.14 12.87 -10.95
CA ILE A 159 25.89 11.61 -10.89
C ILE A 159 25.04 10.45 -11.40
N GLY A 160 23.77 10.34 -10.98
CA GLY A 160 22.85 9.32 -11.47
C GLY A 160 22.60 9.42 -12.97
N ALA A 161 22.47 10.63 -13.52
CA ALA A 161 22.31 10.87 -14.95
C ALA A 161 23.59 10.48 -15.73
N VAL A 162 24.77 10.83 -15.22
CA VAL A 162 26.06 10.44 -15.82
C VAL A 162 26.21 8.93 -15.81
N ILE A 163 25.93 8.25 -14.70
CA ILE A 163 25.96 6.78 -14.61
C ILE A 163 24.96 6.18 -15.60
N GLY A 164 23.73 6.70 -15.67
CA GLY A 164 22.73 6.24 -16.62
C GLY A 164 23.21 6.36 -18.07
N ILE A 165 23.78 7.50 -18.46
CA ILE A 165 24.33 7.74 -19.81
C ILE A 165 25.50 6.79 -20.09
N VAL A 166 26.41 6.59 -19.13
CA VAL A 166 27.56 5.67 -19.29
C VAL A 166 27.06 4.24 -19.51
N VAL A 167 26.11 3.77 -18.69
CA VAL A 167 25.53 2.43 -18.81
C VAL A 167 24.82 2.27 -20.16
N LEU A 168 23.99 3.23 -20.57
CA LEU A 168 23.31 3.22 -21.88
C LEU A 168 24.30 3.26 -23.06
N SER A 169 25.41 3.99 -22.94
CA SER A 169 26.45 4.03 -23.98
C SER A 169 27.29 2.76 -24.04
N SER A 170 27.42 2.03 -22.93
CA SER A 170 28.13 0.75 -22.88
C SER A 170 27.30 -0.38 -23.49
N SER A 171 25.99 -0.40 -23.24
CA SER A 171 25.09 -1.40 -23.83
C SER A 171 24.96 -1.23 -25.35
N SER A 172 24.89 0.02 -25.85
CA SER A 172 24.82 0.27 -27.30
C SER A 172 26.10 -0.14 -28.03
N LYS A 173 27.27 0.00 -27.39
CA LYS A 173 28.57 -0.40 -27.96
C LYS A 173 28.78 -1.92 -27.98
N GLU A 174 28.15 -2.67 -27.08
CA GLU A 174 28.19 -4.14 -27.08
C GLU A 174 27.30 -4.75 -28.16
N GLU A 175 26.11 -4.20 -28.41
CA GLU A 175 25.24 -4.61 -29.51
C GLU A 175 25.89 -4.38 -30.88
N GLU A 176 26.48 -3.20 -31.10
CA GLU A 176 27.12 -2.86 -32.37
C GLU A 176 28.36 -3.74 -32.68
N LYS A 177 29.11 -4.16 -31.65
CA LYS A 177 30.24 -5.10 -31.82
C LYS A 177 29.79 -6.54 -32.09
N ARG A 178 28.61 -6.93 -31.63
CA ARG A 178 28.06 -8.28 -31.83
C ARG A 178 27.51 -8.47 -33.24
N ASP A 179 26.92 -7.42 -33.81
CA ASP A 179 26.38 -7.46 -35.18
C ASP A 179 27.46 -7.38 -36.26
N ARG A 180 28.61 -6.72 -36.00
CA ARG A 180 29.76 -6.72 -36.93
C ARG A 180 30.56 -8.04 -36.97
N ARG A 181 30.25 -9.00 -36.09
CA ARG A 181 30.92 -10.32 -36.02
C ARG A 181 30.09 -11.47 -36.61
N LYS A 182 28.89 -11.19 -37.10
CA LYS A 182 28.07 -12.12 -37.89
C LYS A 182 28.25 -11.80 -39.37
#